data_AF-A0A7H8RDV8-F1
#
_entry.id   AF-A0A7H8RDV8-F1
#
_cell.length_a   1.000
_cell.length_b   1.000
_cell.length_c   1.000
_cell.angle_alpha   90.00
_cell.angle_beta   90.00
_cell.angle_gamma   90.00
#
_symmetry.space_group_name_H-M   'P 1'
#
loop_
_entity.id
_entity.type
_entity.pdbx_description
1 polymer ?
#
loop_
_entity_poly.entity_id
_entity_poly.type
_entity_poly.pdbx_seq_one_letter_code
_entity_poly.pdbx_strand_id
1 'polypeptide(L)'
;MWPISQPSSEVKQLVNRFFTLVDTNSQEAGKTLADTIFTNDEVFITANGTFQGAAEISQSRANAWTTVKFRRHTIWKCYVNDAYGTDIFIVGNLEMETLAGTKANLEFVARMKIQQQEPGHRVCKYQVVSPAPQDSRSIVDAK
;
A
#
# COMPACT_ATOMS: atom_id res chain seq x y z
N MET A 1 -15.53 -15.83 13.92
CA MET A 1 -16.30 -15.32 12.76
C MET A 1 -15.59 -14.06 12.27
N TRP A 2 -15.35 -13.91 10.97
CA TRP A 2 -14.75 -12.70 10.42
C TRP A 2 -15.78 -11.56 10.42
N PRO A 3 -15.42 -10.29 10.68
CA PRO A 3 -16.37 -9.17 10.65
C PRO A 3 -17.13 -9.08 9.32
N ILE A 4 -18.45 -8.84 9.37
CA ILE A 4 -19.31 -8.66 8.18
C ILE A 4 -19.35 -7.18 7.73
N SER A 5 -18.65 -6.31 8.47
CA SER A 5 -18.54 -4.88 8.16
C SER A 5 -18.00 -4.65 6.75
N GLN A 6 -18.49 -3.59 6.12
CA GLN A 6 -18.07 -3.15 4.80
C GLN A 6 -17.38 -1.79 4.93
N PRO A 7 -16.28 -1.53 4.19
CA PRO A 7 -15.68 -0.21 4.18
C PRO A 7 -16.66 0.82 3.60
N SER A 8 -16.60 2.06 4.12
CA SER A 8 -17.39 3.17 3.60
C SER A 8 -16.98 3.53 2.15
N SER A 9 -17.77 4.38 1.48
CA SER A 9 -17.43 4.92 0.16
C SER A 9 -16.08 5.65 0.16
N GLU A 10 -15.82 6.42 1.21
CA GLU A 10 -14.62 7.23 1.38
C GLU A 10 -13.38 6.35 1.51
N VAL A 11 -13.49 5.25 2.29
CA VAL A 11 -12.41 4.27 2.40
C VAL A 11 -12.13 3.59 1.05
N LYS A 12 -13.18 3.18 0.31
CA LYS A 12 -13.00 2.58 -1.02
C LYS A 12 -12.32 3.54 -1.99
N GLN A 13 -12.70 4.81 -1.97
CA GLN A 13 -12.06 5.85 -2.80
C GLN A 13 -10.60 6.09 -2.39
N LEU A 14 -10.30 6.11 -1.10
CA LEU A 14 -8.93 6.23 -0.59
C LEU A 14 -8.04 5.07 -1.07
N VAL A 15 -8.52 3.84 -0.95
CA VAL A 15 -7.82 2.63 -1.43
C VAL A 15 -7.58 2.71 -2.94
N ASN A 16 -8.59 3.11 -3.72
CA ASN A 16 -8.46 3.24 -5.17
C ASN A 16 -7.42 4.32 -5.56
N ARG A 17 -7.45 5.47 -4.89
CA ARG A 17 -6.47 6.56 -5.11
C ARG A 17 -5.06 6.11 -4.74
N PHE A 18 -4.90 5.39 -3.64
CA PHE A 18 -3.61 4.81 -3.24
C PHE A 18 -3.05 3.91 -4.36
N PHE A 19 -3.82 2.94 -4.86
CA PHE A 19 -3.34 2.03 -5.91
C PHE A 19 -3.06 2.76 -7.23
N THR A 20 -3.90 3.72 -7.60
CA THR A 20 -3.67 4.58 -8.76
C THR A 20 -2.32 5.31 -8.68
N LEU A 21 -1.98 5.85 -7.50
CA LEU A 21 -0.73 6.58 -7.29
C LEU A 21 0.50 5.67 -7.28
N VAL A 22 0.43 4.47 -6.71
CA VAL A 22 1.59 3.56 -6.72
C VAL A 22 1.83 2.89 -8.08
N ASP A 23 0.86 2.98 -8.99
CA ASP A 23 0.94 2.44 -10.36
C ASP A 23 1.25 3.48 -11.44
N THR A 24 1.13 4.78 -11.13
CA THR A 24 1.48 5.83 -12.09
C THR A 24 2.98 6.12 -12.10
N ASN A 25 3.50 6.51 -13.28
CA ASN A 25 4.86 6.98 -13.48
C ASN A 25 5.04 8.49 -13.27
N SER A 26 4.04 9.16 -12.70
CA SER A 26 4.15 10.56 -12.32
C SER A 26 5.24 10.79 -11.27
N GLN A 27 6.07 11.81 -11.50
CA GLN A 27 7.10 12.25 -10.53
C GLN A 27 6.47 12.78 -9.24
N GLU A 28 5.23 13.28 -9.30
CA GLU A 28 4.49 13.80 -8.15
C GLU A 28 3.79 12.73 -7.32
N ALA A 29 3.85 11.45 -7.74
CA ALA A 29 3.12 10.38 -7.08
C ALA A 29 3.54 10.20 -5.62
N GLY A 30 4.84 10.22 -5.34
CA GLY A 30 5.38 10.12 -3.98
C GLY A 30 4.91 11.28 -3.11
N LYS A 31 5.07 12.52 -3.58
CA LYS A 31 4.60 13.72 -2.90
C LYS A 31 3.09 13.68 -2.62
N THR A 32 2.29 13.27 -3.60
CA THR A 32 0.83 13.16 -3.45
C THR A 32 0.44 12.08 -2.44
N LEU A 33 1.18 10.97 -2.37
CA LEU A 33 0.98 9.94 -1.35
C LEU A 33 1.17 10.53 0.05
N ALA A 34 2.28 11.22 0.29
CA ALA A 34 2.57 11.86 1.58
C ALA A 34 1.54 12.94 1.95
N ASP A 35 1.25 13.85 1.02
CA ASP A 35 0.43 15.03 1.32
C ASP A 35 -1.06 14.68 1.50
N THR A 36 -1.56 13.65 0.79
CA THR A 36 -3.01 13.42 0.64
C THR A 36 -3.53 12.03 1.00
N ILE A 37 -2.67 11.01 1.05
CA ILE A 37 -3.09 9.63 1.32
C ILE A 37 -2.71 9.20 2.71
N PHE A 38 -1.48 9.50 3.12
CA PHE A 38 -0.93 9.12 4.40
C PHE A 38 -1.13 10.23 5.46
N THR A 39 -1.01 9.89 6.74
CA THR A 39 -0.95 10.87 7.85
C THR A 39 0.42 11.58 7.87
N ASN A 40 0.96 12.04 9.02
CA ASN A 40 2.36 12.53 9.08
C ASN A 40 3.41 11.54 9.63
N ASP A 41 3.02 10.61 10.52
CA ASP A 41 3.91 9.72 11.32
C ASP A 41 3.78 8.22 10.98
N GLU A 42 3.37 7.92 9.77
CA GLU A 42 2.97 6.59 9.30
C GLU A 42 4.09 5.78 8.67
N VAL A 43 3.77 4.50 8.47
CA VAL A 43 4.68 3.52 7.89
C VAL A 43 4.10 2.98 6.59
N PHE A 44 4.88 3.07 5.52
CA PHE A 44 4.61 2.45 4.24
C PHE A 44 5.62 1.34 3.99
N ILE A 45 5.20 0.09 4.22
CA ILE A 45 6.04 -1.10 4.07
C ILE A 45 5.63 -1.84 2.79
N THR A 46 6.52 -1.85 1.82
CA THR A 46 6.39 -2.61 0.58
C THR A 46 7.21 -3.91 0.66
N ALA A 47 7.12 -4.76 -0.36
CA ALA A 47 7.98 -5.94 -0.43
C ALA A 47 9.48 -5.59 -0.45
N ASN A 48 9.86 -4.43 -1.02
CA ASN A 48 11.24 -4.07 -1.33
C ASN A 48 11.75 -2.84 -0.54
N GLY A 49 11.03 -2.39 0.48
CA GLY A 49 11.45 -1.24 1.25
C GLY A 49 10.40 -0.72 2.22
N THR A 50 10.87 -0.03 3.24
CA THR A 50 10.09 0.62 4.29
C THR A 50 10.32 2.13 4.22
N PHE A 51 9.23 2.91 4.31
CA PHE A 51 9.27 4.36 4.33
C PHE A 51 8.49 4.86 5.55
N GLN A 52 9.13 5.69 6.36
CA GLN A 52 8.60 6.23 7.61
C GLN A 52 8.39 7.74 7.51
N GLY A 53 7.15 8.17 7.73
CA GLY A 53 6.74 9.57 7.73
C GLY A 53 6.75 10.23 6.34
N ALA A 54 6.21 11.45 6.31
CA ALA A 54 5.95 12.19 5.07
C ALA A 54 7.20 12.37 4.18
N ALA A 55 8.37 12.61 4.77
CA ALA A 55 9.60 12.83 4.01
C ALA A 55 10.02 11.60 3.20
N GLU A 56 10.10 10.42 3.82
CA GLU A 56 10.49 9.19 3.13
C GLU A 56 9.40 8.72 2.16
N ILE A 57 8.13 8.85 2.55
CA ILE A 57 7.00 8.50 1.67
C ILE A 57 6.99 9.37 0.43
N SER A 58 7.30 10.66 0.55
CA SER A 58 7.40 11.57 -0.60
C SER A 58 8.44 11.12 -1.63
N GLN A 59 9.49 10.43 -1.18
CA GLN A 59 10.58 9.91 -2.01
C GLN A 59 10.40 8.46 -2.42
N SER A 60 9.41 7.74 -1.88
CA SER A 60 9.18 6.30 -2.09
C SER A 60 9.06 5.89 -3.56
N ARG A 61 8.75 6.85 -4.45
CA ARG A 61 8.55 6.62 -5.89
C ARG A 61 9.67 7.15 -6.78
N ALA A 62 10.59 7.96 -6.26
CA ALA A 62 11.60 8.67 -7.07
C ALA A 62 12.42 7.73 -7.96
N ASN A 63 12.81 6.56 -7.42
CA ASN A 63 13.64 5.58 -8.12
C ASN A 63 12.86 4.38 -8.66
N ALA A 64 11.54 4.30 -8.44
CA ALA A 64 10.77 3.13 -8.84
C ALA A 64 10.76 2.96 -10.38
N TRP A 65 10.68 4.06 -11.11
CA TRP A 65 10.53 4.06 -12.57
C TRP A 65 11.86 4.10 -13.35
N THR A 66 13.00 4.09 -12.66
CA THR A 66 14.31 3.89 -13.31
C THR A 66 14.55 2.43 -13.69
N THR A 67 13.76 1.50 -13.13
CA THR A 67 13.85 0.06 -13.39
C THR A 67 12.55 -0.53 -13.90
N VAL A 68 11.40 0.05 -13.52
CA VAL A 68 10.07 -0.40 -13.92
C VAL A 68 9.61 0.31 -15.19
N LYS A 69 9.17 -0.47 -16.17
CA LYS A 69 8.54 0.00 -17.41
C LYS A 69 7.02 0.07 -17.29
N PHE A 70 6.44 -0.93 -16.64
CA PHE A 70 5.00 -1.05 -16.43
C PHE A 70 4.72 -1.63 -15.05
N ARG A 71 3.66 -1.13 -14.42
CA ARG A 71 3.18 -1.58 -13.12
C ARG A 71 1.67 -1.44 -13.04
N ARG A 72 0.98 -2.46 -12.52
CA ARG A 72 -0.46 -2.41 -12.25
C ARG A 72 -0.84 -3.38 -11.14
N HIS A 73 -1.46 -2.88 -10.08
CA HIS A 73 -2.16 -3.70 -9.12
C HIS A 73 -3.60 -3.93 -9.58
N THR A 74 -4.09 -5.15 -9.43
CA THR A 74 -5.52 -5.48 -9.54
C THR A 74 -5.97 -6.06 -8.21
N ILE A 75 -7.00 -5.44 -7.62
CA ILE A 75 -7.54 -5.85 -6.33
C ILE A 75 -8.64 -6.88 -6.56
N TRP A 76 -8.46 -8.08 -6.04
CA TRP A 76 -9.45 -9.15 -6.17
C TRP A 76 -10.45 -9.12 -5.01
N LYS A 77 -9.95 -8.90 -3.79
CA LYS A 77 -10.80 -8.95 -2.61
C LYS A 77 -10.23 -8.11 -1.47
N CYS A 78 -11.13 -7.50 -0.71
CA CYS A 78 -10.81 -6.86 0.56
C CYS A 78 -11.58 -7.54 1.69
N TYR A 79 -10.93 -7.66 2.84
CA TYR A 79 -11.47 -8.24 4.07
C TYR A 79 -11.31 -7.22 5.20
N VAL A 80 -12.36 -7.00 5.99
CA VAL A 80 -12.33 -6.02 7.08
C VAL A 80 -12.00 -6.72 8.41
N ASN A 81 -11.02 -6.21 9.14
CA ASN A 81 -10.54 -6.75 10.41
C ASN A 81 -11.11 -6.02 11.64
N ASP A 82 -11.93 -4.99 11.46
CA ASP A 82 -12.56 -4.22 12.54
C ASP A 82 -14.07 -3.98 12.28
N ALA A 83 -14.78 -3.46 13.29
CA ALA A 83 -16.19 -3.13 13.15
C ALA A 83 -16.42 -1.90 12.24
N TYR A 84 -15.39 -1.07 12.04
CA TYR A 84 -15.49 0.25 11.42
C TYR A 84 -15.11 0.29 9.94
N GLY A 85 -14.54 -0.79 9.37
CA GLY A 85 -14.10 -0.77 7.98
C GLY A 85 -12.77 -0.06 7.76
N THR A 86 -11.97 0.14 8.82
CA THR A 86 -10.74 0.96 8.78
C THR A 86 -9.45 0.16 8.92
N ASP A 87 -9.55 -1.11 9.26
CA ASP A 87 -8.43 -2.05 9.21
C ASP A 87 -8.77 -3.13 8.18
N ILE A 88 -8.11 -3.09 7.02
CA ILE A 88 -8.46 -3.95 5.89
C ILE A 88 -7.26 -4.78 5.41
N PHE A 89 -7.54 -6.03 5.08
CA PHE A 89 -6.64 -6.88 4.31
C PHE A 89 -7.06 -6.90 2.86
N ILE A 90 -6.08 -6.79 1.98
CA ILE A 90 -6.24 -6.63 0.54
C ILE A 90 -5.52 -7.81 -0.11
N VAL A 91 -6.23 -8.54 -0.95
CA VAL A 91 -5.70 -9.63 -1.77
C VAL A 91 -5.82 -9.23 -3.23
N GLY A 92 -4.73 -9.37 -3.97
CA GLY A 92 -4.71 -9.02 -5.38
C GLY A 92 -3.46 -9.52 -6.07
N ASN A 93 -3.24 -9.04 -7.29
CA ASN A 93 -2.02 -9.29 -8.04
C ASN A 93 -1.38 -8.00 -8.52
N LEU A 94 -0.07 -8.06 -8.71
CA LEU A 94 0.77 -7.02 -9.26
C LEU A 94 1.37 -7.53 -10.57
N GLU A 95 0.95 -6.94 -11.68
CA GLU A 95 1.61 -7.10 -12.97
C GLU A 95 2.71 -6.07 -13.10
N MET A 96 3.91 -6.51 -13.46
CA MET A 96 5.05 -5.63 -13.66
C MET A 96 5.90 -6.05 -14.85
N GLU A 97 6.44 -5.06 -15.55
CA GLU A 97 7.47 -5.23 -16.57
C GLU A 97 8.63 -4.29 -16.22
N THR A 98 9.86 -4.80 -16.29
CA THR A 98 11.07 -4.00 -16.10
C THR A 98 11.59 -3.46 -17.44
N LEU A 99 12.44 -2.44 -17.40
CA LEU A 99 13.12 -1.94 -18.62
C LEU A 99 14.02 -2.99 -19.29
N ALA A 100 14.48 -4.00 -18.52
CA ALA A 100 15.24 -5.14 -19.03
C ALA A 100 14.36 -6.21 -19.73
N GLY A 101 13.03 -6.02 -19.77
CA GLY A 101 12.09 -6.94 -20.41
C GLY A 101 11.58 -8.08 -19.52
N THR A 102 12.06 -8.19 -18.27
CA THR A 102 11.52 -9.15 -17.31
C THR A 102 10.08 -8.80 -16.97
N LYS A 103 9.17 -9.78 -17.12
CA LYS A 103 7.76 -9.69 -16.74
C LYS A 103 7.51 -10.55 -15.51
N ALA A 104 6.73 -10.04 -14.57
CA ALA A 104 6.25 -10.80 -13.43
C ALA A 104 4.78 -10.51 -13.17
N ASN A 105 4.08 -11.54 -12.69
CA ASN A 105 2.73 -11.43 -12.15
C ASN A 105 2.79 -12.03 -10.74
N LEU A 106 2.67 -11.16 -9.73
CA LEU A 106 2.90 -11.52 -8.34
C LEU A 106 1.61 -11.36 -7.55
N GLU A 107 1.15 -12.42 -6.92
CA GLU A 107 0.08 -12.32 -5.94
C GLU A 107 0.59 -11.61 -4.68
N PHE A 108 -0.27 -10.79 -4.08
CA PHE A 108 0.06 -10.12 -2.82
C PHE A 108 -1.10 -10.12 -1.84
N VAL A 109 -0.73 -10.08 -0.56
CA VAL A 109 -1.60 -9.75 0.56
C VAL A 109 -1.02 -8.53 1.24
N ALA A 110 -1.83 -7.50 1.45
CA ALA A 110 -1.44 -6.30 2.20
C ALA A 110 -2.45 -5.97 3.29
N ARG A 111 -1.99 -5.36 4.37
CA ARG A 111 -2.84 -4.76 5.40
C ARG A 111 -2.76 -3.25 5.29
N MET A 112 -3.91 -2.58 5.29
CA MET A 112 -4.03 -1.13 5.32
C MET A 112 -4.85 -0.72 6.54
N LYS A 113 -4.25 0.09 7.41
CA LYS A 113 -4.93 0.74 8.53
C LYS A 113 -5.20 2.19 8.19
N ILE A 114 -6.40 2.62 8.46
CA ILE A 114 -6.94 3.92 8.11
C ILE A 114 -7.32 4.63 9.41
N GLN A 115 -6.88 5.87 9.54
CA GLN A 115 -7.32 6.76 10.59
C GLN A 115 -8.47 7.63 10.06
N GLN A 116 -9.55 7.66 10.83
CA GLN A 116 -10.61 8.63 10.61
C GLN A 116 -10.09 10.01 11.05
N GLN A 117 -10.10 10.96 10.13
CA GLN A 117 -9.73 12.35 10.38
C GLN A 117 -10.72 13.25 9.64
N GLU A 118 -10.91 14.47 10.12
CA GLU A 118 -11.65 15.51 9.40
C GLU A 118 -10.67 16.63 8.98
N PRO A 119 -10.65 17.06 7.70
CA PRO A 119 -11.42 16.50 6.59
C PRO A 119 -10.76 15.21 6.04
N GLY A 120 -11.52 14.11 6.02
CA GLY A 120 -11.21 12.89 5.28
C GLY A 120 -10.32 11.83 5.97
N HIS A 121 -10.56 10.58 5.59
CA HIS A 121 -9.79 9.41 6.03
C HIS A 121 -8.38 9.40 5.43
N ARG A 122 -7.39 8.98 6.22
CA ARG A 122 -5.99 8.83 5.79
C ARG A 122 -5.39 7.49 6.22
N VAL A 123 -4.45 6.96 5.45
CA VAL A 123 -3.72 5.74 5.78
C VAL A 123 -2.69 6.05 6.87
N CYS A 124 -2.75 5.35 8.00
CA CYS A 124 -1.75 5.45 9.06
C CYS A 124 -0.75 4.28 9.05
N LYS A 125 -1.07 3.20 8.31
CA LYS A 125 -0.12 2.11 8.03
C LYS A 125 -0.52 1.35 6.79
N TYR A 126 0.41 1.13 5.88
CA TYR A 126 0.29 0.13 4.82
C TYR A 126 1.44 -0.87 4.95
N GLN A 127 1.14 -2.16 4.84
CA GLN A 127 2.14 -3.20 4.91
C GLN A 127 1.80 -4.36 3.98
N VAL A 128 2.72 -4.71 3.08
CA VAL A 128 2.68 -6.01 2.40
C VAL A 128 2.98 -7.10 3.43
N VAL A 129 2.11 -8.12 3.47
CA VAL A 129 2.20 -9.29 4.35
C VAL A 129 2.75 -10.49 3.58
N SER A 130 2.31 -10.66 2.33
CA SER A 130 2.81 -11.68 1.41
C SER A 130 3.04 -11.05 0.03
N PRO A 131 4.20 -11.25 -0.61
CA PRO A 131 5.39 -11.86 -0.02
C PRO A 131 5.86 -11.05 1.20
N ALA A 132 6.50 -11.73 2.15
CA ALA A 132 6.98 -11.07 3.36
C ALA A 132 7.97 -9.96 2.99
N PRO A 133 7.88 -8.75 3.57
CA PRO A 133 8.85 -7.69 3.33
C PRO A 133 10.27 -8.17 3.61
N GLN A 134 11.25 -7.71 2.83
CA GLN A 134 12.66 -8.12 3.00
C GLN A 134 13.17 -7.91 4.43
N ASP A 135 12.70 -6.85 5.12
CA ASP A 135 13.10 -6.53 6.49
C ASP A 135 12.21 -7.17 7.57
N SER A 136 11.29 -8.06 7.19
CA SER A 136 10.39 -8.70 8.15
C SER A 136 11.15 -9.77 8.96
N ARG A 137 11.13 -9.61 10.28
CA ARG A 137 11.63 -10.63 11.22
C ARG A 137 10.48 -11.54 11.62
N SER A 138 10.73 -12.84 11.58
CA SER A 138 9.84 -13.85 12.14
C SER A 138 9.72 -13.65 13.66
N ILE A 139 8.49 -13.63 14.16
CA ILE A 139 8.21 -13.58 15.60
C ILE A 139 8.60 -14.90 16.31
N VAL A 140 8.74 -15.99 15.57
CA VAL A 140 9.13 -17.30 16.11
C VAL A 140 10.65 -17.37 16.32
N ASP A 141 11.41 -16.55 15.59
CA ASP A 141 12.88 -16.56 15.58
C ASP A 141 13.51 -15.44 16.43
N ALA A 142 12.69 -14.60 17.08
CA ALA A 142 13.17 -13.58 18.03
C ALA A 142 13.47 -14.24 19.39
N LYS A 143 14.74 -14.58 19.64
CA LYS A 143 15.26 -14.94 20.97
C LYS A 143 15.50 -13.72 21.84
#